data_AF-X1MLP2-F1
#
_entry.id   AF-X1MLP2-F1
#
_cell.length_a   1.000
_cell.length_b   1.000
_cell.length_c   1.000
_cell.angle_alpha   90.00
_cell.angle_beta   90.00
_cell.angle_gamma   90.00
#
_symmetry.space_group_name_H-M   'P 1'
#
loop_
_entity.id
_entity.type
_entity.pdbx_description
1 polymer ?
#
loop_
_entity_poly.entity_id
_entity_poly.type
_entity_poly.pdbx_seq_one_letter_code
_entity_poly.pdbx_strand_id
1 'polypeptide(L)'
;ELFSEGTPQEGITIAFEDVSENNPNLGEGITNSNGKCSLIIDIDDQTVAGPHLIQASTGFTINYTIYFLNAPIEINLTDVDPTIIDKTVSSNTRIMGVLFDPLNGKGVPDGEVEFILLDSSNNKISLAFTPDSDLTDNDGDYNTIVYVNDHVMNGTYDVRVDFNGSFHVGSLSGVFSQFYSYPQLSDSSSEISVDIINPDAIFLDLFINGYPSDDFSNPRVNRNTSVGFVKFKKYLYTILGLGLRPFSILFSFIKVLFE
;
A
#
# COMPACT_ATOMS: atom_id res chain seq x y z
N GLU A 1 50.51 -14.60 -11.31
CA GLU A 1 51.01 -13.74 -10.22
C GLU A 1 49.91 -13.59 -9.19
N LEU A 2 50.25 -13.62 -7.91
CA LEU A 2 49.28 -13.32 -6.84
C LEU A 2 49.18 -11.78 -6.77
N PHE A 3 48.01 -11.24 -7.11
CA PHE A 3 47.76 -9.80 -6.97
C PHE A 3 47.82 -9.44 -5.49
N SER A 4 48.57 -8.39 -5.14
CA SER A 4 48.55 -7.82 -3.79
C SER A 4 47.18 -7.19 -3.53
N GLU A 5 46.54 -7.56 -2.42
CA GLU A 5 45.26 -6.99 -2.00
C GLU A 5 45.31 -5.45 -2.01
N GLY A 6 44.27 -4.84 -2.58
CA GLY A 6 44.12 -3.39 -2.64
C GLY A 6 44.93 -2.66 -3.73
N THR A 7 45.69 -3.36 -4.58
CA THR A 7 46.39 -2.71 -5.70
C THR A 7 45.47 -2.58 -6.92
N PRO A 8 45.30 -1.37 -7.50
CA PRO A 8 44.52 -1.20 -8.73
C PRO A 8 45.04 -2.08 -9.86
N GLN A 9 44.15 -2.69 -10.62
CA GLN A 9 44.47 -3.60 -11.73
C GLN A 9 44.13 -2.97 -13.06
N GLU A 10 45.07 -2.99 -14.01
CA GLU A 10 44.88 -2.53 -15.39
C GLU A 10 44.48 -3.69 -16.31
N GLY A 11 43.71 -3.39 -17.36
CA GLY A 11 43.36 -4.37 -18.39
C GLY A 11 42.27 -5.36 -17.96
N ILE A 12 41.56 -5.10 -16.86
CA ILE A 12 40.44 -5.92 -16.40
C ILE A 12 39.17 -5.43 -17.09
N THR A 13 38.44 -6.34 -17.73
CA THR A 13 37.11 -6.07 -18.28
C THR A 13 36.09 -6.05 -17.15
N ILE A 14 35.33 -4.95 -17.06
CA ILE A 14 34.18 -4.78 -16.18
C ILE A 14 32.93 -4.78 -17.04
N ALA A 15 31.99 -5.69 -16.75
CA ALA A 15 30.68 -5.72 -17.37
C ALA A 15 29.69 -4.90 -16.54
N PHE A 16 28.77 -4.20 -17.20
CA PHE A 16 27.71 -3.43 -16.57
C PHE A 16 26.34 -3.92 -17.04
N GLU A 17 25.41 -4.06 -16.10
CA GLU A 17 24.01 -4.42 -16.37
C GLU A 17 23.05 -3.54 -15.56
N ASP A 18 21.86 -3.31 -16.12
CA ASP A 18 20.72 -2.76 -15.37
C ASP A 18 19.88 -3.94 -14.89
N VAL A 19 19.95 -4.19 -13.59
CA VAL A 19 19.23 -5.29 -12.96
C VAL A 19 17.73 -4.99 -12.89
N SER A 20 17.35 -3.71 -12.74
CA SER A 20 15.95 -3.30 -12.67
C SER A 20 15.22 -3.53 -13.99
N GLU A 21 15.87 -3.24 -15.12
CA GLU A 21 15.27 -3.40 -16.45
C GLU A 21 15.51 -4.78 -17.09
N ASN A 22 16.13 -5.72 -16.37
CA ASN A 22 16.61 -6.99 -16.94
C ASN A 22 17.45 -6.78 -18.22
N ASN A 23 18.32 -5.76 -18.21
CA ASN A 23 19.20 -5.45 -19.33
C ASN A 23 20.63 -5.92 -19.02
N PRO A 24 21.00 -7.15 -19.44
CA PRO A 24 22.30 -7.76 -19.10
C PRO A 24 23.49 -7.13 -19.84
N ASN A 25 23.26 -6.14 -20.71
CA ASN A 25 24.31 -5.59 -21.56
C ASN A 25 24.16 -4.06 -21.70
N LEU A 26 24.36 -3.34 -20.60
CA LEU A 26 24.57 -1.89 -20.67
C LEU A 26 25.91 -1.55 -21.33
N GLY A 27 26.88 -2.46 -21.21
CA GLY A 27 28.16 -2.37 -21.89
C GLY A 27 29.32 -2.89 -21.05
N GLU A 28 30.52 -2.67 -21.56
CA GLU A 28 31.76 -3.10 -20.92
C GLU A 28 32.79 -1.97 -20.91
N GLY A 29 33.66 -1.96 -19.90
CA GLY A 29 34.80 -1.05 -19.80
C GLY A 29 36.07 -1.80 -19.41
N ILE A 30 37.23 -1.33 -19.90
CA ILE A 30 38.53 -1.88 -19.51
C ILE A 30 39.18 -0.94 -18.51
N THR A 31 39.67 -1.46 -17.39
CA THR A 31 40.35 -0.65 -16.38
C THR A 31 41.69 -0.10 -16.90
N ASN A 32 41.99 1.16 -16.59
CA ASN A 32 43.27 1.79 -16.91
C ASN A 32 44.35 1.48 -15.85
N SER A 33 45.55 2.07 -16.01
CA SER A 33 46.68 1.94 -15.07
C SER A 33 46.41 2.34 -13.61
N ASN A 34 45.29 3.04 -13.36
CA ASN A 34 44.82 3.38 -12.00
C ASN A 34 43.65 2.50 -11.54
N GLY A 35 43.33 1.41 -12.24
CA GLY A 35 42.22 0.50 -11.95
C GLY A 35 40.83 1.09 -12.15
N LYS A 36 40.71 2.18 -12.93
CA LYS A 36 39.42 2.83 -13.20
C LYS A 36 38.91 2.45 -14.58
N CYS A 37 37.62 2.15 -14.66
CA CYS A 37 36.86 2.12 -15.90
C CYS A 37 35.63 3.03 -15.74
N SER A 38 35.01 3.41 -16.84
CA SER A 38 33.79 4.22 -16.85
C SER A 38 32.91 3.78 -18.01
N LEU A 39 31.60 3.79 -17.79
CA LEU A 39 30.57 3.62 -18.81
C LEU A 39 29.74 4.90 -18.87
N ILE A 40 29.38 5.33 -20.08
CA ILE A 40 28.37 6.36 -20.31
C ILE A 40 27.13 5.61 -20.79
N ILE A 41 26.02 5.81 -20.09
CA ILE A 41 24.72 5.22 -20.42
C ILE A 41 23.86 6.35 -20.97
N ASP A 42 23.34 6.16 -22.17
CA ASP A 42 22.37 7.07 -22.76
C ASP A 42 20.99 6.72 -22.18
N ILE A 43 20.33 7.72 -21.58
CA ILE A 43 18.96 7.62 -21.09
C ILE A 43 18.05 8.22 -22.16
N ASP A 44 17.07 7.46 -22.60
CA ASP A 44 16.16 7.83 -23.67
C ASP A 44 14.70 7.60 -23.28
N ASP A 45 13.78 7.86 -24.23
CA ASP A 45 12.35 7.70 -24.01
C ASP A 45 11.94 6.23 -23.77
N GLN A 46 12.83 5.24 -23.89
CA GLN A 46 12.57 3.84 -23.59
C GLN A 46 13.04 3.42 -22.19
N THR A 47 13.81 4.26 -21.49
CA THR A 47 14.20 4.02 -20.10
C THR A 47 13.01 4.27 -19.18
N VAL A 48 12.70 3.31 -18.29
CA VAL A 48 11.53 3.37 -17.39
C VAL A 48 11.76 4.35 -16.25
N ALA A 49 10.78 5.20 -15.94
CA ALA A 49 10.83 6.06 -14.75
C ALA A 49 11.05 5.28 -13.44
N GLY A 50 11.79 5.87 -12.48
CA GLY A 50 12.02 5.27 -11.16
C GLY A 50 13.44 4.74 -10.94
N PRO A 51 13.64 3.74 -10.05
CA PRO A 51 14.95 3.26 -9.62
C PRO A 51 15.62 2.29 -10.61
N HIS A 52 16.88 2.56 -10.93
CA HIS A 52 17.75 1.69 -11.73
C HIS A 52 18.90 1.16 -10.90
N LEU A 53 18.93 -0.15 -10.69
CA LEU A 53 19.99 -0.85 -9.99
C LEU A 53 21.07 -1.27 -11.00
N ILE A 54 22.18 -0.54 -10.99
CA ILE A 54 23.32 -0.82 -11.86
C ILE A 54 24.29 -1.75 -11.16
N GLN A 55 24.56 -2.89 -11.78
CA GLN A 55 25.57 -3.83 -11.35
C GLN A 55 26.83 -3.68 -12.20
N ALA A 56 28.00 -3.67 -11.56
CA ALA A 56 29.30 -3.79 -12.19
C ALA A 56 29.95 -5.11 -11.76
N SER A 57 30.45 -5.91 -12.70
CA SER A 57 31.01 -7.23 -12.40
C SER A 57 32.31 -7.55 -13.16
N THR A 58 33.16 -8.37 -12.53
CA THR A 58 34.33 -8.99 -13.16
C THR A 58 34.57 -10.37 -12.54
N GLY A 59 34.40 -11.43 -13.32
CA GLY A 59 34.46 -12.79 -12.80
C GLY A 59 33.39 -13.03 -11.74
N PHE A 60 33.80 -13.34 -10.51
CA PHE A 60 32.90 -13.55 -9.36
C PHE A 60 32.74 -12.33 -8.45
N THR A 61 33.39 -11.21 -8.79
CA THR A 61 33.31 -9.98 -8.01
C THR A 61 32.21 -9.10 -8.58
N ILE A 62 31.30 -8.66 -7.71
CA ILE A 62 30.12 -7.88 -8.07
C ILE A 62 30.03 -6.67 -7.14
N ASN A 63 29.62 -5.52 -7.68
CA ASN A 63 29.26 -4.35 -6.91
C ASN A 63 28.03 -3.66 -7.52
N TYR A 64 27.31 -2.87 -6.72
CA TYR A 64 26.06 -2.24 -7.13
C TYR A 64 26.08 -0.73 -6.85
N THR A 65 25.33 0.01 -7.67
CA THR A 65 24.94 1.39 -7.42
C THR A 65 23.51 1.60 -7.89
N ILE A 66 22.87 2.67 -7.43
CA ILE A 66 21.50 3.01 -7.81
C ILE A 66 21.44 4.46 -8.31
N TYR A 67 20.61 4.71 -9.32
CA TYR A 67 20.13 6.05 -9.65
C TYR A 67 18.61 6.04 -9.82
N PHE A 68 18.00 7.22 -9.80
CA PHE A 68 16.57 7.42 -10.00
C PHE A 68 16.34 8.26 -11.26
N LEU A 69 15.60 7.74 -12.22
CA LEU A 69 15.12 8.50 -13.36
C LEU A 69 13.86 9.28 -12.93
N ASN A 70 14.03 10.59 -12.77
CA ASN A 70 12.94 11.49 -12.40
C ASN A 70 12.08 11.83 -13.63
N ALA A 71 11.15 10.95 -13.96
CA ALA A 71 10.17 11.10 -15.03
C ALA A 71 8.76 10.80 -14.49
N PRO A 72 7.68 11.26 -15.15
CA PRO A 72 6.31 11.00 -14.70
C PRO A 72 6.03 9.50 -14.52
N ILE A 73 5.21 9.18 -13.53
CA ILE A 73 4.68 7.83 -13.27
C ILE A 73 3.18 7.98 -13.08
N GLU A 74 2.40 7.05 -13.62
CA GLU A 74 0.95 7.00 -13.46
C GLU A 74 0.53 5.69 -12.80
N ILE A 75 -0.49 5.74 -11.96
CA ILE A 75 -1.10 4.56 -11.35
C ILE A 75 -2.54 4.38 -11.84
N ASN A 76 -2.88 3.17 -12.24
CA ASN A 76 -4.23 2.83 -12.71
C ASN A 76 -4.80 1.66 -11.92
N LEU A 77 -5.96 1.87 -11.31
CA LEU A 77 -6.76 0.83 -10.65
C LEU A 77 -7.66 0.19 -11.71
N THR A 78 -7.40 -1.07 -12.06
CA THR A 78 -8.08 -1.74 -13.18
C THR A 78 -9.29 -2.55 -12.73
N ASP A 79 -9.27 -3.14 -11.54
CA ASP A 79 -10.38 -3.96 -11.04
C ASP A 79 -10.43 -4.06 -9.51
N VAL A 80 -11.63 -4.28 -8.99
CA VAL A 80 -11.90 -4.68 -7.59
C VAL A 80 -12.95 -5.79 -7.58
N ASP A 81 -12.55 -7.02 -7.26
CA ASP A 81 -13.42 -8.20 -7.35
C ASP A 81 -13.43 -9.05 -6.06
N PRO A 82 -14.59 -9.25 -5.40
CA PRO A 82 -15.90 -8.69 -5.74
C PRO A 82 -16.04 -7.21 -5.32
N THR A 83 -16.92 -6.49 -6.02
CA THR A 83 -17.36 -5.14 -5.62
C THR A 83 -18.43 -5.15 -4.52
N ILE A 84 -19.01 -6.31 -4.21
CA ILE A 84 -19.92 -6.49 -3.07
C ILE A 84 -19.24 -7.42 -2.08
N ILE A 85 -18.87 -6.88 -0.91
CA ILE A 85 -18.14 -7.58 0.14
C ILE A 85 -19.10 -7.87 1.28
N ASP A 86 -19.67 -9.07 1.28
CA ASP A 86 -20.48 -9.58 2.39
C ASP A 86 -19.56 -10.22 3.44
N LYS A 87 -19.25 -9.47 4.49
CA LYS A 87 -18.38 -9.87 5.62
C LYS A 87 -18.89 -11.11 6.38
N THR A 88 -20.15 -11.54 6.19
CA THR A 88 -20.62 -12.83 6.75
C THR A 88 -20.23 -14.04 5.91
N VAL A 89 -19.91 -13.83 4.63
CA VAL A 89 -19.47 -14.87 3.69
C VAL A 89 -17.95 -14.80 3.52
N SER A 90 -17.44 -13.62 3.16
CA SER A 90 -16.03 -13.32 3.01
C SER A 90 -15.79 -11.82 3.20
N SER A 91 -14.80 -11.46 4.01
CA SER A 91 -14.38 -10.07 4.17
C SER A 91 -13.33 -9.64 3.14
N ASN A 92 -12.98 -10.50 2.17
CA ASN A 92 -11.94 -10.18 1.21
C ASN A 92 -12.45 -9.65 -0.13
N THR A 93 -11.60 -8.89 -0.79
CA THR A 93 -11.70 -8.50 -2.19
C THR A 93 -10.31 -8.52 -2.81
N ARG A 94 -10.23 -8.67 -4.13
CA ARG A 94 -8.99 -8.57 -4.89
C ARG A 94 -8.92 -7.19 -5.51
N ILE A 95 -7.82 -6.47 -5.25
CA ILE A 95 -7.52 -5.17 -5.85
C ILE A 95 -6.43 -5.40 -6.91
N MET A 96 -6.68 -4.92 -8.12
CA MET A 96 -5.78 -5.08 -9.26
C MET A 96 -5.51 -3.77 -9.98
N GLY A 97 -4.30 -3.60 -10.47
CA GLY A 97 -3.95 -2.45 -11.29
C GLY A 97 -2.49 -2.47 -11.72
N VAL A 98 -2.05 -1.35 -12.26
CA VAL A 98 -0.72 -1.18 -12.84
C VAL A 98 -0.14 0.19 -12.47
N LEU A 99 1.15 0.21 -12.15
CA LEU A 99 1.99 1.40 -12.06
C LEU A 99 2.87 1.44 -13.31
N PHE A 100 2.83 2.51 -14.08
CA PHE A 100 3.50 2.56 -15.38
C PHE A 100 4.09 3.94 -15.69
N ASP A 101 5.08 3.94 -16.57
CA ASP A 101 5.64 5.14 -17.18
C ASP A 101 4.78 5.55 -18.38
N PRO A 102 4.08 6.71 -18.34
CA PRO A 102 3.18 7.11 -19.41
C PRO A 102 3.90 7.48 -20.73
N LEU A 103 5.23 7.70 -20.70
CA LEU A 103 6.00 8.05 -21.90
C LEU A 103 6.18 6.83 -22.82
N ASN A 104 6.45 5.65 -22.24
CA ASN A 104 6.72 4.42 -22.99
C ASN A 104 5.72 3.28 -22.74
N GLY A 105 4.81 3.44 -21.77
CA GLY A 105 3.78 2.47 -21.41
C GLY A 105 4.30 1.23 -20.70
N LYS A 106 5.56 1.22 -20.25
CA LYS A 106 6.14 0.10 -19.50
C LYS A 106 5.78 0.19 -18.02
N GLY A 107 5.62 -0.97 -17.40
CA GLY A 107 5.42 -1.06 -15.97
C GLY A 107 6.61 -0.55 -15.16
N VAL A 108 6.33 0.04 -14.02
CA VAL A 108 7.32 0.48 -13.04
C VAL A 108 7.40 -0.57 -11.93
N PRO A 109 8.50 -1.32 -11.82
CA PRO A 109 8.63 -2.38 -10.82
C PRO A 109 9.01 -1.85 -9.43
N ASP A 110 8.87 -2.71 -8.42
CA ASP A 110 9.28 -2.45 -7.02
C ASP A 110 8.59 -1.22 -6.40
N GLY A 111 7.52 -0.69 -6.99
CA GLY A 111 6.76 0.44 -6.47
C GLY A 111 5.77 0.00 -5.38
N GLU A 112 5.81 0.64 -4.21
CA GLU A 112 4.84 0.39 -3.15
C GLU A 112 3.57 1.21 -3.35
N VAL A 113 2.45 0.53 -3.54
CA VAL A 113 1.12 1.11 -3.73
C VAL A 113 0.29 0.96 -2.46
N GLU A 114 -0.46 2.01 -2.07
CA GLU A 114 -1.32 2.01 -0.89
C GLU A 114 -2.80 1.82 -1.28
N PHE A 115 -3.48 0.89 -0.62
CA PHE A 115 -4.91 0.65 -0.80
C PHE A 115 -5.73 1.54 0.15
N ILE A 116 -6.63 2.34 -0.43
CA ILE A 116 -7.43 3.34 0.29
C ILE A 116 -8.91 3.04 0.09
N LEU A 117 -9.66 3.13 1.18
CA LEU A 117 -11.12 3.12 1.17
C LEU A 117 -11.64 4.50 1.56
N LEU A 118 -12.51 5.07 0.73
CA LEU A 118 -13.07 6.41 0.87
C LEU A 118 -14.56 6.31 1.18
N ASP A 119 -15.03 7.09 2.15
CA ASP A 119 -16.46 7.23 2.42
C ASP A 119 -17.16 8.16 1.41
N SER A 120 -18.48 8.30 1.51
CA SER A 120 -19.28 9.17 0.63
C SER A 120 -18.96 10.67 0.74
N SER A 121 -18.12 11.07 1.71
CA SER A 121 -17.62 12.43 1.88
C SER A 121 -16.15 12.56 1.45
N ASN A 122 -15.62 11.54 0.77
CA ASN A 122 -14.23 11.43 0.33
C ASN A 122 -13.20 11.44 1.49
N ASN A 123 -13.59 10.96 2.68
CA ASN A 123 -12.64 10.78 3.77
C ASN A 123 -12.05 9.37 3.73
N LYS A 124 -10.73 9.28 3.92
CA LYS A 124 -10.01 8.00 4.09
C LYS A 124 -10.45 7.29 5.38
N ILE A 125 -10.89 6.05 5.24
CA ILE A 125 -11.09 5.14 6.35
C ILE A 125 -9.73 4.55 6.75
N SER A 126 -9.25 4.93 7.93
CA SER A 126 -7.97 4.45 8.44
C SER A 126 -7.97 2.93 8.64
N LEU A 127 -6.90 2.27 8.20
CA LEU A 127 -6.69 0.83 8.30
C LEU A 127 -7.89 0.03 7.74
N ALA A 128 -8.46 0.45 6.61
CA ALA A 128 -9.63 -0.24 6.04
C ALA A 128 -9.31 -1.66 5.56
N PHE A 129 -8.08 -1.87 5.08
CA PHE A 129 -7.62 -3.12 4.47
C PHE A 129 -6.48 -3.77 5.25
N THR A 130 -6.30 -5.07 5.04
CA THR A 130 -5.11 -5.82 5.47
C THR A 130 -4.80 -6.88 4.40
N PRO A 131 -3.61 -6.88 3.77
CA PRO A 131 -2.63 -5.79 3.82
C PRO A 131 -3.21 -4.47 3.29
N ASP A 132 -2.59 -3.35 3.66
CA ASP A 132 -2.95 -2.00 3.22
C ASP A 132 -2.03 -1.47 2.10
N SER A 133 -1.04 -2.25 1.69
CA SER A 133 -0.19 -1.97 0.53
C SER A 133 0.23 -3.26 -0.19
N ASP A 134 0.78 -3.10 -1.39
CA ASP A 134 1.51 -4.15 -2.12
C ASP A 134 2.67 -3.55 -2.91
N LEU A 135 3.55 -4.41 -3.43
CA LEU A 135 4.62 -4.04 -4.34
C LEU A 135 4.24 -4.42 -5.78
N THR A 136 4.57 -3.56 -6.73
CA THR A 136 4.45 -3.89 -8.15
C THR A 136 5.50 -4.90 -8.59
N ASP A 137 5.12 -5.80 -9.49
CA ASP A 137 6.02 -6.78 -10.09
C ASP A 137 6.86 -6.21 -11.24
N ASN A 138 7.57 -7.08 -11.98
CA ASN A 138 8.42 -6.67 -13.10
C ASN A 138 7.65 -5.96 -14.23
N ASP A 139 6.35 -6.21 -14.36
CA ASP A 139 5.47 -5.62 -15.37
C ASP A 139 4.69 -4.42 -14.82
N GLY A 140 5.01 -3.97 -13.59
CA GLY A 140 4.35 -2.86 -12.91
C GLY A 140 2.99 -3.22 -12.34
N ASP A 141 2.59 -4.50 -12.41
CA ASP A 141 1.27 -4.94 -11.97
C ASP A 141 1.24 -5.16 -10.45
N TYR A 142 0.09 -4.85 -9.84
CA TYR A 142 -0.25 -5.28 -8.48
C TYR A 142 -1.55 -6.07 -8.51
N ASN A 143 -1.62 -7.15 -7.73
CA ASN A 143 -2.76 -8.05 -7.68
C ASN A 143 -2.86 -8.70 -6.30
N THR A 144 -3.61 -8.05 -5.42
CA THR A 144 -3.57 -8.35 -3.99
C THR A 144 -4.95 -8.71 -3.50
N ILE A 145 -5.05 -9.83 -2.78
CA ILE A 145 -6.25 -10.13 -1.99
C ILE A 145 -6.11 -9.39 -0.66
N VAL A 146 -7.00 -8.44 -0.41
CA VAL A 146 -7.07 -7.68 0.84
C VAL A 146 -8.30 -8.08 1.63
N TYR A 147 -8.21 -7.98 2.96
CA TYR A 147 -9.33 -8.20 3.87
C TYR A 147 -9.83 -6.87 4.40
N VAL A 148 -11.12 -6.61 4.26
CA VAL A 148 -11.82 -5.47 4.87
C VAL A 148 -11.89 -5.69 6.37
N ASN A 149 -11.31 -4.75 7.12
CA ASN A 149 -11.23 -4.85 8.57
C ASN A 149 -12.59 -4.73 9.27
N ASP A 150 -12.69 -5.30 10.47
CA ASP A 150 -13.97 -5.47 11.18
C ASP A 150 -14.66 -4.14 11.53
N HIS A 151 -13.90 -3.07 11.78
CA HIS A 151 -14.44 -1.74 12.09
C HIS A 151 -15.00 -1.01 10.88
N VAL A 152 -14.74 -1.48 9.67
CA VAL A 152 -15.35 -0.91 8.47
C VAL A 152 -16.83 -1.26 8.46
N MET A 153 -17.64 -0.20 8.46
CA MET A 153 -19.08 -0.22 8.63
C MET A 153 -19.79 -0.62 7.33
N ASN A 154 -21.09 -0.88 7.43
CA ASN A 154 -21.91 -1.12 6.25
C ASN A 154 -22.08 0.19 5.47
N GLY A 155 -21.92 0.12 4.15
CA GLY A 155 -22.08 1.28 3.29
C GLY A 155 -21.52 1.05 1.90
N THR A 156 -21.76 2.04 1.05
CA THR A 156 -21.10 2.19 -0.25
C THR A 156 -19.86 3.06 -0.05
N TYR A 157 -18.73 2.59 -0.57
CA TYR A 157 -17.42 3.20 -0.47
C TYR A 157 -16.75 3.24 -1.83
N ASP A 158 -15.69 4.01 -1.95
CA ASP A 158 -14.85 4.02 -3.14
C ASP A 158 -13.44 3.52 -2.80
N VAL A 159 -12.96 2.54 -3.56
CA VAL A 159 -11.58 2.06 -3.48
C VAL A 159 -10.72 2.92 -4.39
N ARG A 160 -9.60 3.40 -3.86
CA ARG A 160 -8.56 4.11 -4.59
C ARG A 160 -7.21 3.49 -4.25
N VAL A 161 -6.29 3.51 -5.20
CA VAL A 161 -4.89 3.13 -4.97
C VAL A 161 -4.00 4.36 -5.18
N ASP A 162 -3.14 4.63 -4.21
CA ASP A 162 -2.20 5.75 -4.26
C ASP A 162 -0.76 5.22 -4.39
N PHE A 163 0.05 5.90 -5.20
CA PHE A 163 1.49 5.71 -5.26
C PHE A 163 2.19 6.93 -4.68
N ASN A 164 2.94 6.76 -3.60
CA ASN A 164 3.58 7.88 -2.88
C ASN A 164 5.08 8.05 -3.22
N GLY A 165 5.53 7.45 -4.32
CA GLY A 165 6.94 7.46 -4.70
C GLY A 165 7.82 6.58 -3.81
N SER A 166 7.24 5.58 -3.12
CA SER A 166 7.98 4.62 -2.31
C SER A 166 8.40 3.42 -3.17
N PHE A 167 9.67 3.04 -3.11
CA PHE A 167 10.22 1.90 -3.85
C PHE A 167 10.93 0.94 -2.92
N HIS A 168 10.75 -0.36 -3.15
CA HIS A 168 11.46 -1.42 -2.47
C HIS A 168 12.54 -2.03 -3.38
N VAL A 169 13.58 -1.24 -3.65
CA VAL A 169 14.55 -1.56 -4.71
C VAL A 169 15.32 -2.83 -4.40
N GLY A 170 15.39 -3.70 -5.41
CA GLY A 170 16.13 -4.94 -5.38
C GLY A 170 15.38 -6.08 -4.69
N SER A 171 14.11 -5.87 -4.31
CA SER A 171 13.26 -6.91 -3.75
C SER A 171 13.11 -8.09 -4.73
N LEU A 172 12.97 -7.79 -6.02
CA LEU A 172 12.89 -8.78 -7.11
C LEU A 172 14.22 -9.47 -7.40
N SER A 173 15.35 -8.77 -7.20
CA SER A 173 16.70 -9.31 -7.43
C SER A 173 17.19 -10.26 -6.34
N GLY A 174 16.65 -10.15 -5.12
CA GLY A 174 17.06 -10.93 -3.95
C GLY A 174 18.48 -10.61 -3.42
N VAL A 175 19.17 -9.61 -3.98
CA VAL A 175 20.55 -9.28 -3.61
C VAL A 175 20.61 -8.27 -2.46
N PHE A 176 19.80 -7.22 -2.55
CA PHE A 176 19.69 -6.16 -1.55
C PHE A 176 18.24 -5.66 -1.57
N SER A 177 17.66 -5.46 -0.38
CA SER A 177 16.30 -4.93 -0.23
C SER A 177 16.39 -3.68 0.63
N GLN A 178 16.09 -2.53 0.03
CA GLN A 178 16.11 -1.22 0.69
C GLN A 178 14.91 -0.39 0.23
N PHE A 179 14.36 0.37 1.18
CA PHE A 179 13.28 1.30 0.90
C PHE A 179 13.84 2.67 0.53
N TYR A 180 13.36 3.23 -0.56
CA TYR A 180 13.64 4.58 -1.00
C TYR A 180 12.33 5.34 -1.18
N SER A 181 12.32 6.61 -0.81
CA SER A 181 11.16 7.49 -1.00
C SER A 181 11.55 8.67 -1.88
N TYR A 182 10.82 8.81 -2.98
CA TYR A 182 10.90 9.89 -3.96
C TYR A 182 9.51 10.49 -4.18
N PRO A 183 8.99 11.31 -3.25
CA PRO A 183 7.61 11.81 -3.30
C PRO A 183 7.26 12.64 -4.55
N GLN A 184 8.25 13.09 -5.31
CA GLN A 184 8.05 13.78 -6.60
C GLN A 184 7.46 12.86 -7.68
N LEU A 185 7.55 11.55 -7.49
CA LEU A 185 7.05 10.52 -8.39
C LEU A 185 5.68 9.98 -7.94
N SER A 186 4.87 10.78 -7.25
CA SER A 186 3.58 10.33 -6.70
C SER A 186 2.41 10.51 -7.68
N ASP A 187 1.43 9.62 -7.56
CA ASP A 187 0.16 9.69 -8.31
C ASP A 187 -0.99 8.99 -7.56
N SER A 188 -2.23 9.25 -7.98
CA SER A 188 -3.45 8.64 -7.44
C SER A 188 -4.33 8.11 -8.58
N SER A 189 -4.79 6.88 -8.43
CA SER A 189 -5.64 6.23 -9.44
C SER A 189 -7.09 6.77 -9.43
N SER A 190 -7.87 6.35 -10.42
CA SER A 190 -9.32 6.45 -10.39
C SER A 190 -9.96 5.59 -9.29
N GLU A 191 -11.21 5.88 -8.97
CA GLU A 191 -11.97 5.22 -7.91
C GLU A 191 -12.90 4.12 -8.46
N ILE A 192 -13.00 2.98 -7.75
CA ILE A 192 -14.00 1.92 -8.02
C ILE A 192 -14.92 1.76 -6.81
N SER A 193 -16.22 1.88 -7.04
CA SER A 193 -17.23 1.79 -5.99
C SER A 193 -17.46 0.35 -5.52
N VAL A 194 -17.54 0.16 -4.20
CA VAL A 194 -17.77 -1.12 -3.53
C VAL A 194 -18.84 -1.00 -2.44
N ASP A 195 -19.65 -2.04 -2.29
CA ASP A 195 -20.63 -2.18 -1.22
C ASP A 195 -20.13 -3.14 -0.15
N ILE A 196 -20.01 -2.65 1.08
CA ILE A 196 -19.61 -3.45 2.24
C ILE A 196 -20.86 -3.77 3.06
N ILE A 197 -21.10 -5.07 3.26
CA ILE A 197 -22.26 -5.60 3.97
C ILE A 197 -21.78 -6.45 5.15
N ASN A 198 -22.19 -6.08 6.35
CA ASN A 198 -21.98 -6.83 7.58
C ASN A 198 -23.28 -6.80 8.41
N PRO A 199 -24.27 -7.66 8.11
CA PRO A 199 -25.52 -7.72 8.87
C PRO A 199 -25.33 -8.13 10.33
N ASP A 200 -24.19 -8.76 10.66
CA ASP A 200 -23.85 -9.15 12.03
C ASP A 200 -23.10 -8.06 12.81
N ALA A 201 -22.88 -6.88 12.21
CA ALA A 201 -22.31 -5.74 12.90
C ALA A 201 -23.22 -5.33 14.08
N ILE A 202 -22.74 -5.64 15.29
CA ILE A 202 -23.39 -5.23 16.53
C ILE A 202 -22.81 -3.88 16.94
N PHE A 203 -23.68 -2.87 16.99
CA PHE A 203 -23.31 -1.58 17.57
C PHE A 203 -23.56 -1.61 19.06
N LEU A 204 -22.51 -1.21 19.79
CA LEU A 204 -22.57 -1.00 21.21
C LEU A 204 -22.44 0.48 21.51
N ASP A 205 -23.59 1.16 21.58
CA ASP A 205 -23.61 2.55 22.00
C ASP A 205 -23.59 2.59 23.53
N LEU A 206 -22.55 3.21 24.08
CA LEU A 206 -22.45 3.51 25.50
C LEU A 206 -22.79 4.98 25.71
N PHE A 207 -23.66 5.26 26.67
CA PHE A 207 -24.04 6.61 27.05
C PHE A 207 -23.67 6.86 28.51
N ILE A 208 -23.24 8.09 28.80
CA ILE A 208 -22.94 8.59 30.13
C ILE A 208 -23.89 9.77 30.38
N ASN A 209 -24.81 9.61 31.33
CA ASN A 209 -25.82 10.63 31.68
C ASN A 209 -26.64 11.15 30.47
N GLY A 210 -26.92 10.28 29.51
CA GLY A 210 -27.70 10.61 28.30
C GLY A 210 -26.87 11.15 27.13
N TYR A 211 -25.56 11.30 27.28
CA TYR A 211 -24.64 11.69 26.20
C TYR A 211 -23.88 10.47 25.68
N PRO A 212 -23.65 10.34 24.36
CA PRO A 212 -22.80 9.30 23.79
C PRO A 212 -21.39 9.35 24.42
N SER A 213 -20.81 8.21 24.76
CA SER A 213 -19.48 8.16 25.39
C SER A 213 -18.34 8.56 24.44
N ASP A 214 -18.60 8.55 23.14
CA ASP A 214 -17.71 9.00 22.06
C ASP A 214 -17.89 10.50 21.74
N ASP A 215 -18.85 11.21 22.37
CA ASP A 215 -18.90 12.67 22.33
C ASP A 215 -17.83 13.25 23.27
N PHE A 216 -16.63 13.46 22.74
CA PHE A 216 -15.49 14.05 23.46
C PHE A 216 -15.73 15.48 23.95
N SER A 217 -16.78 16.17 23.48
CA SER A 217 -17.15 17.49 24.00
C SER A 217 -17.85 17.40 25.37
N ASN A 218 -18.42 16.24 25.72
CA ASN A 218 -19.29 16.06 26.88
C ASN A 218 -19.07 14.81 27.78
N PRO A 219 -17.87 14.22 28.00
CA PRO A 219 -17.73 13.25 29.07
C PRO A 219 -17.29 13.98 30.36
N ARG A 220 -18.05 14.99 30.80
CA ARG A 220 -17.76 15.71 32.05
C ARG A 220 -18.64 15.20 33.17
N VAL A 221 -18.01 14.52 34.12
CA VAL A 221 -18.65 14.10 35.37
C VAL A 221 -18.01 14.88 36.52
N ASN A 222 -18.83 15.49 37.37
CA ASN A 222 -18.33 16.18 38.57
C ASN A 222 -18.01 15.16 39.67
N ARG A 223 -16.99 15.45 40.49
CA ARG A 223 -16.74 14.65 41.71
C ARG A 223 -18.00 14.65 42.59
N ASN A 224 -18.26 13.52 43.24
CA ASN A 224 -19.43 13.29 44.10
C ASN A 224 -20.79 13.33 43.36
N THR A 225 -20.80 13.13 42.03
CA THR A 225 -22.05 12.90 41.27
C THR A 225 -22.17 11.43 40.87
N SER A 226 -23.39 10.90 40.87
CA SER A 226 -23.66 9.56 40.33
C SER A 226 -23.59 9.60 38.80
N VAL A 227 -22.98 8.57 38.22
CA VAL A 227 -22.90 8.40 36.77
C VAL A 227 -23.90 7.34 36.34
N GLY A 228 -24.84 7.72 35.49
CA GLY A 228 -25.73 6.79 34.81
C GLY A 228 -25.07 6.26 33.54
N PHE A 229 -24.76 4.97 33.52
CA PHE A 229 -24.36 4.29 32.29
C PHE A 229 -25.59 3.67 31.64
N VAL A 230 -25.81 3.98 30.37
CA VAL A 230 -26.83 3.30 29.57
C VAL A 230 -26.13 2.60 28.41
N LYS A 231 -26.40 1.31 28.27
CA LYS A 231 -25.84 0.47 27.21
C LYS A 231 -26.96 0.12 26.24
N PHE A 232 -26.77 0.42 24.97
CA PHE A 232 -27.65 -0.04 23.89
C PHE A 232 -26.92 -1.06 23.04
N LYS A 233 -27.61 -2.16 22.74
CA LYS A 233 -27.22 -3.10 21.68
C LYS A 233 -28.12 -2.83 20.49
N LYS A 234 -27.59 -2.24 19.42
CA LYS A 234 -28.34 -1.96 18.20
C LYS A 234 -27.90 -2.93 17.10
N TYR A 235 -28.89 -3.58 16.48
CA TYR A 235 -28.68 -4.34 15.25
C TYR A 235 -29.06 -3.44 14.08
N LEU A 236 -28.17 -3.28 13.11
CA LEU A 236 -28.45 -2.52 11.90
C LEU A 236 -28.93 -3.48 10.81
N TYR A 237 -30.25 -3.61 10.65
CA TYR A 237 -30.82 -4.31 9.51
C TYR A 237 -31.11 -3.30 8.40
N THR A 238 -30.33 -3.33 7.31
CA THR A 238 -30.68 -2.60 6.07
C THR A 238 -31.69 -3.44 5.29
N ILE A 239 -32.90 -2.89 5.12
CA ILE A 239 -34.02 -3.56 4.46
C ILE A 239 -33.87 -3.37 2.95
N LEU A 240 -33.39 -4.39 2.23
CA LEU A 240 -33.65 -4.52 0.80
C LEU A 240 -34.68 -5.63 0.59
N GLY A 241 -35.94 -5.20 0.54
CA GLY A 241 -37.08 -5.89 -0.06
C GLY A 241 -37.20 -7.42 0.10
N LEU A 242 -37.77 -7.89 1.21
CA LEU A 242 -38.89 -8.84 1.32
C LEU A 242 -38.98 -9.35 2.76
N GLY A 243 -40.19 -9.31 3.32
CA GLY A 243 -40.41 -9.19 4.76
C GLY A 243 -40.08 -10.42 5.62
N LEU A 244 -39.67 -10.13 6.87
CA LEU A 244 -40.21 -10.64 8.14
C LEU A 244 -39.61 -9.84 9.32
N ARG A 245 -40.23 -9.95 10.50
CA ARG A 245 -40.28 -8.93 11.58
C ARG A 245 -39.04 -8.88 12.51
N PRO A 246 -38.55 -7.70 12.91
CA PRO A 246 -37.62 -7.57 14.03
C PRO A 246 -38.37 -7.57 15.38
N PHE A 247 -37.78 -8.20 16.40
CA PHE A 247 -38.10 -7.96 17.80
C PHE A 247 -36.79 -7.83 18.58
N SER A 248 -36.61 -6.70 19.26
CA SER A 248 -35.52 -6.49 20.21
C SER A 248 -36.01 -5.62 21.35
N ILE A 249 -36.00 -6.16 22.58
CA ILE A 249 -35.90 -5.36 23.82
C ILE A 249 -35.19 -6.22 24.87
N LEU A 250 -34.06 -5.76 25.40
CA LEU A 250 -33.71 -6.06 26.79
C LEU A 250 -32.98 -4.88 27.42
N PHE A 251 -33.62 -4.27 28.41
CA PHE A 251 -33.05 -3.24 29.28
C PHE A 251 -32.28 -3.92 30.42
N SER A 252 -31.04 -3.48 30.67
CA SER A 252 -30.35 -3.78 31.91
C SER A 252 -29.76 -2.48 32.46
N PHE A 253 -30.25 -2.05 33.62
CA PHE A 253 -29.73 -0.89 34.34
C PHE A 253 -28.61 -1.36 35.28
N ILE A 254 -27.40 -0.85 35.11
CA ILE A 254 -26.32 -1.04 36.11
C ILE A 254 -26.09 0.32 36.77
N LYS A 255 -26.50 0.44 38.02
CA LYS A 255 -26.16 1.59 38.87
C LYS A 255 -24.85 1.25 39.60
N VAL A 256 -23.75 1.85 39.18
CA VAL A 256 -22.47 1.75 39.91
C VAL A 256 -22.41 2.92 40.91
N LEU A 257 -22.42 2.59 42.20
CA LEU A 257 -22.10 3.54 43.27
C LEU A 257 -20.60 3.46 43.51
N PHE A 258 -19.90 4.58 43.34
CA PHE A 258 -18.54 4.73 43.85
C PHE A 258 -18.64 5.38 45.24
N GLU A 259 -18.23 4.63 46.26
CA GLU A 259 -18.01 5.15 47.63
C GLU A 259 -16.68 5.90 47.72
#